data_AF-A0A455U558-F1
#
_entry.id   AF-A0A455U558-F1
#
_cell.length_a   1.000
_cell.length_b   1.000
_cell.length_c   1.000
_cell.angle_alpha   90.00
_cell.angle_beta   90.00
_cell.angle_gamma   90.00
#
_symmetry.space_group_name_H-M   'P 1'
#
loop_
_entity.id
_entity.type
_entity.pdbx_description
1 polymer ?
#
loop_
_entity_poly.entity_id
_entity_poly.type
_entity_poly.pdbx_seq_one_letter_code
_entity_poly.pdbx_strand_id
1 'polypeptide(L)'
;MKYHFKTDQGIKCMTQEQADKMAGADADYHRRDLFDAIKRGDHPTWTLKVQIMPFEDAKTYHINPFDLTKVWPHGDYPLHEVGKMTLDRNPVDFHSQIEQAAFQPSNSVPGTGFSPDKMLLARVISYADAHRARLGVNYQHIPVNAPKTPVNSYSQGGRMRINHSTDPVYAPNSKGARTPTRKGTRKKRYGKLTASWFAPPTRYARAMATSTRPMNWSIR
;
A
#
# COMPACT_ATOMS: atom_id res chain seq x y z
N MET A 1 -4.71 6.13 -11.23
CA MET A 1 -5.10 6.89 -10.02
C MET A 1 -3.84 7.40 -9.34
N LYS A 2 -3.84 8.62 -8.81
CA LYS A 2 -2.76 9.15 -7.94
C LYS A 2 -3.33 9.49 -6.56
N TYR A 3 -2.63 9.09 -5.49
CA TYR A 3 -3.04 9.35 -4.11
C TYR A 3 -2.38 10.63 -3.58
N HIS A 4 -3.14 11.43 -2.83
CA HIS A 4 -2.71 12.69 -2.24
C HIS A 4 -3.15 12.76 -0.78
N PHE A 5 -2.21 12.75 0.15
CA PHE A 5 -2.50 13.01 1.57
C PHE A 5 -2.30 14.50 1.84
N LYS A 6 -3.39 15.24 2.05
CA LYS A 6 -3.34 16.69 2.36
C LYS A 6 -3.33 16.86 3.87
N THR A 7 -2.28 17.49 4.42
CA THR A 7 -2.19 17.74 5.86
C THR A 7 -3.25 18.75 6.29
N ASP A 8 -3.88 18.49 7.44
CA ASP A 8 -4.88 19.39 8.01
C ASP A 8 -4.22 20.45 8.93
N GLN A 9 -2.93 20.31 9.24
CA GLN A 9 -2.15 21.22 10.09
C GLN A 9 -1.60 22.45 9.35
N GLY A 10 -1.70 22.45 8.01
CA GLY A 10 -1.06 23.42 7.12
C GLY A 10 0.39 23.06 6.81
N ILE A 11 0.84 23.45 5.61
CA ILE A 11 2.22 23.23 5.19
C ILE A 11 3.09 24.34 5.79
N LYS A 12 4.09 23.96 6.57
CA LYS A 12 5.10 24.85 7.14
C LYS A 12 6.48 24.30 6.83
N CYS A 13 7.42 25.18 6.50
CA CYS A 13 8.77 24.82 6.12
C CYS A 13 9.77 25.63 6.93
N MET A 14 10.91 25.01 7.25
CA MET A 14 12.08 25.74 7.76
C MET A 14 12.84 26.35 6.57
N THR A 15 13.39 27.54 6.77
CA THR A 15 14.46 28.05 5.90
C THR A 15 15.73 27.21 6.09
N GLN A 16 16.67 27.30 5.15
CA GLN A 16 17.96 26.59 5.25
C GLN A 16 18.67 26.90 6.59
N GLU A 17 18.78 28.18 6.96
CA GLU A 17 19.44 28.60 8.20
C GLU A 17 18.76 28.02 9.46
N GLN A 18 17.43 28.02 9.50
CA GLN A 18 16.67 27.41 10.60
C GLN A 18 16.90 25.90 10.68
N ALA A 19 16.92 25.22 9.53
CA ALA A 19 17.16 23.78 9.45
C ALA A 19 18.59 23.41 9.89
N ASP A 20 19.60 24.17 9.46
CA ASP A 20 21.00 23.95 9.85
C ASP A 20 21.19 24.11 11.36
N LYS A 21 20.60 25.16 11.93
CA LYS A 21 20.61 25.37 13.38
C LYS A 21 19.89 24.24 14.12
N MET A 22 18.72 23.81 13.63
CA MET A 22 17.95 22.75 14.26
C MET A 22 18.68 21.40 14.19
N ALA A 23 19.31 21.07 13.05
CA ALA A 23 20.05 19.83 12.89
C ALA A 23 21.22 19.72 13.89
N GLY A 24 21.88 20.83 14.21
CA GLY A 24 22.93 20.87 15.23
C GLY A 24 22.42 20.85 16.67
N ALA A 25 21.24 21.43 16.93
CA ALA A 25 20.67 21.54 18.27
C ALA A 25 19.88 20.28 18.70
N ASP A 26 19.16 19.67 17.77
CA ASP A 26 18.32 18.49 18.01
C ASP A 26 18.14 17.68 16.72
N ALA A 27 19.00 16.68 16.53
CA ALA A 27 18.93 15.76 15.39
C ALA A 27 17.61 14.93 15.36
N ASP A 28 16.88 14.90 16.47
CA ASP A 28 15.64 14.13 16.64
C ASP A 28 14.38 15.00 16.62
N TYR A 29 14.49 16.27 16.23
CA TYR A 29 13.41 17.25 16.33
C TYR A 29 12.05 16.73 15.81
N HIS A 30 11.99 16.20 14.59
CA HIS A 30 10.74 15.69 14.01
C HIS A 30 10.23 14.40 14.66
N ARG A 31 11.15 13.54 15.15
CA ARG A 31 10.79 12.32 15.89
C ARG A 31 10.13 12.68 17.22
N ARG A 32 10.72 13.64 17.93
CA ARG A 32 10.21 14.18 19.20
C ARG A 32 8.89 14.91 19.01
N ASP A 33 8.80 15.81 18.03
CA ASP A 33 7.59 16.58 17.74
C ASP A 33 6.37 15.67 17.51
N LEU A 34 6.50 14.66 16.64
CA LEU A 34 5.43 13.69 16.39
C LEU A 34 5.06 12.90 17.65
N PHE A 35 6.05 12.42 18.39
CA PHE A 35 5.81 11.66 19.62
C PHE A 35 5.07 12.50 20.66
N ASP A 36 5.53 13.73 20.90
CA ASP A 36 4.94 14.64 21.86
C ASP A 36 3.56 15.12 21.41
N ALA A 37 3.31 15.27 20.11
CA ALA A 37 2.01 15.62 19.55
C ALA A 37 0.96 14.56 19.86
N ILE A 38 1.30 13.31 19.61
CA ILE A 38 0.42 12.19 19.93
C ILE A 38 0.25 12.07 21.45
N LYS A 39 1.33 12.22 22.24
CA LYS A 39 1.28 12.12 23.70
C LYS A 39 0.38 13.18 24.34
N ARG A 40 0.34 14.40 23.80
CA ARG A 40 -0.48 15.51 24.30
C ARG A 40 -1.91 15.55 23.72
N GLY A 41 -2.31 14.55 22.92
CA GLY A 41 -3.64 14.46 22.31
C GLY A 41 -3.83 15.34 21.06
N ASP A 42 -2.76 15.98 20.58
CA ASP A 42 -2.72 16.80 19.36
C ASP A 42 -2.45 15.88 18.15
N HIS A 43 -3.43 15.01 17.86
CA HIS A 43 -3.28 13.96 16.86
C HIS A 43 -3.20 14.54 15.44
N PRO A 44 -2.07 14.40 14.74
CA PRO A 44 -1.96 14.95 13.39
C PRO A 44 -2.81 14.15 12.41
N THR A 45 -3.38 14.85 11.43
CA THR A 45 -4.31 14.24 10.48
C THR A 45 -4.08 14.65 9.02
N TRP A 46 -4.51 13.78 8.10
CA TRP A 46 -4.41 14.01 6.67
C TRP A 46 -5.70 13.59 5.97
N THR A 47 -6.24 14.48 5.14
CA THR A 47 -7.35 14.18 4.23
C THR A 47 -6.80 13.49 2.98
N LEU A 48 -7.19 12.23 2.76
CA LEU A 48 -6.86 11.46 1.56
C LEU A 48 -7.75 11.89 0.40
N LYS A 49 -7.10 12.36 -0.67
CA LYS A 49 -7.72 12.66 -1.95
C LYS A 49 -7.07 11.85 -3.06
N VAL A 50 -7.80 11.64 -4.16
CA VAL A 50 -7.30 10.92 -5.33
C VAL A 50 -7.58 11.67 -6.62
N GLN A 51 -6.66 11.57 -7.58
CA GLN A 51 -6.93 11.89 -8.98
C GLN A 51 -7.28 10.62 -9.74
N ILE A 52 -8.32 10.69 -10.56
CA ILE A 52 -8.84 9.56 -11.32
C ILE A 52 -8.74 9.89 -12.81
N MET A 53 -7.87 9.14 -13.52
CA MET A 53 -7.72 9.22 -14.98
C MET A 53 -8.38 7.98 -15.59
N PRO A 54 -9.34 8.14 -16.52
CA PRO A 54 -9.87 7.05 -17.33
C PRO A 54 -8.74 6.32 -18.08
N PHE A 55 -8.91 5.01 -18.29
CA PHE A 55 -7.88 4.20 -18.95
C PHE A 55 -7.60 4.64 -20.39
N GLU A 56 -8.62 5.07 -21.12
CA GLU A 56 -8.50 5.48 -22.52
C GLU A 56 -7.71 6.79 -22.67
N ASP A 57 -7.91 7.76 -21.76
CA ASP A 57 -7.19 9.04 -21.75
C ASP A 57 -5.67 8.85 -21.66
N ALA A 58 -5.21 7.82 -20.94
CA ALA A 58 -3.79 7.58 -20.72
C ALA A 58 -3.00 7.35 -22.02
N LYS A 59 -3.68 6.97 -23.12
CA LYS A 59 -3.06 6.72 -24.43
C LYS A 59 -2.71 8.00 -25.18
N THR A 60 -3.48 9.06 -24.96
CA THR A 60 -3.42 10.31 -25.74
C THR A 60 -3.13 11.54 -24.89
N TYR A 61 -3.03 11.39 -23.57
CA TYR A 61 -2.76 12.50 -22.68
C TYR A 61 -1.40 13.14 -23.00
N HIS A 62 -1.38 14.48 -23.03
CA HIS A 62 -0.25 15.28 -23.50
C HIS A 62 1.01 15.16 -22.62
N ILE A 63 0.85 14.69 -21.39
CA ILE A 63 1.95 14.32 -20.47
C ILE A 63 1.94 12.81 -20.33
N ASN A 64 3.11 12.16 -20.36
CA ASN A 64 3.18 10.73 -20.07
C ASN A 64 2.63 10.46 -18.65
N PRO A 65 1.49 9.76 -18.50
CA PRO A 65 0.82 9.64 -17.22
C PRO A 65 1.54 8.70 -16.24
N PHE A 66 2.53 7.93 -16.73
CA PHE A 66 3.31 6.95 -15.99
C PHE A 66 4.76 7.39 -15.74
N ASP A 67 5.13 8.61 -16.15
CA ASP A 67 6.40 9.23 -15.78
C ASP A 67 6.28 9.83 -14.37
N LEU A 68 7.02 9.25 -13.41
CA LEU A 68 7.03 9.70 -12.01
C LEU A 68 7.48 11.16 -11.85
N THR A 69 8.30 11.67 -12.77
CA THR A 69 8.78 13.06 -12.72
C THR A 69 7.71 14.08 -13.10
N LYS A 70 6.53 13.62 -13.56
CA LYS A 70 5.42 14.47 -13.98
C LYS A 70 4.23 14.35 -13.05
N VAL A 71 3.63 15.50 -12.78
CA VAL A 71 2.35 15.60 -12.09
C VAL A 71 1.21 15.62 -13.12
N TRP A 72 0.04 15.13 -12.73
CA TRP A 72 -1.18 15.41 -13.48
C TRP A 72 -1.72 16.75 -12.95
N PRO A 73 -1.77 17.82 -13.77
CA PRO A 73 -2.40 19.07 -13.39
C PRO A 73 -3.75 18.84 -12.71
N HIS A 74 -3.95 19.49 -11.56
CA HIS A 74 -5.22 19.36 -10.83
C HIS A 74 -6.41 19.97 -11.59
N GLY A 75 -6.16 20.85 -12.58
CA GLY A 75 -7.20 21.37 -13.47
C GLY A 75 -7.77 20.32 -14.41
N ASP A 76 -6.91 19.42 -14.93
CA ASP A 76 -7.33 18.35 -15.84
C ASP A 76 -7.97 17.18 -15.09
N TYR A 77 -7.36 16.81 -13.96
CA TYR A 77 -7.83 15.73 -13.11
C TYR A 77 -7.97 16.25 -11.67
N PRO A 78 -9.17 16.70 -11.25
CA PRO A 78 -9.39 17.25 -9.93
C PRO A 78 -9.23 16.21 -8.81
N LEU A 79 -9.07 16.71 -7.59
CA LEU A 79 -8.94 15.89 -6.40
C LEU A 79 -10.31 15.49 -5.86
N HIS A 80 -10.54 14.18 -5.74
CA HIS A 80 -11.72 13.61 -5.11
C HIS A 80 -11.38 13.13 -3.70
N GLU A 81 -12.15 13.55 -2.71
CA GLU A 81 -11.96 13.10 -1.33
C GLU A 81 -12.40 11.64 -1.14
N VAL A 82 -11.62 10.88 -0.36
CA VAL A 82 -11.86 9.47 -0.08
C VAL A 82 -12.07 9.23 1.42
N GLY A 83 -11.29 9.89 2.27
CA GLY A 83 -11.36 9.70 3.72
C GLY A 83 -10.25 10.43 4.45
N LYS A 84 -10.08 10.12 5.74
CA LYS A 84 -9.12 10.80 6.63
C LYS A 84 -8.24 9.78 7.35
N MET A 85 -6.94 10.09 7.44
CA MET A 85 -5.95 9.35 8.22
C MET A 85 -5.58 10.16 9.46
N THR A 86 -5.58 9.52 10.62
CA THR A 86 -5.20 10.11 11.90
C THR A 86 -4.10 9.26 12.53
N LEU A 87 -3.05 9.90 13.04
CA LEU A 87 -2.06 9.21 13.88
C LEU A 87 -2.40 9.52 15.34
N ASP A 88 -2.88 8.52 16.06
CA ASP A 88 -3.44 8.65 17.41
C ASP A 88 -2.71 7.82 18.48
N ARG A 89 -1.62 7.14 18.10
CA ARG A 89 -0.92 6.22 19.00
C ARG A 89 0.57 6.14 18.72
N ASN A 90 1.36 6.32 19.77
CA ASN A 90 2.81 6.10 19.74
C ASN A 90 3.16 4.61 19.81
N PRO A 91 4.30 4.19 19.23
CA PRO A 91 4.83 2.86 19.46
C PRO A 91 5.17 2.69 20.95
N VAL A 92 4.96 1.48 21.47
CA VAL A 92 5.38 1.06 22.81
C VAL A 92 6.88 0.77 22.82
N ASP A 93 7.39 0.14 21.76
CA ASP A 93 8.80 -0.13 21.58
C ASP A 93 9.24 0.27 20.17
N PHE A 94 10.16 1.24 20.11
CA PHE A 94 10.58 1.86 18.86
C PHE A 94 11.28 0.85 17.95
N HIS A 95 12.10 -0.03 18.50
CA HIS A 95 12.87 -0.97 17.68
C HIS A 95 11.96 -2.03 17.02
N SER A 96 11.14 -2.73 17.81
CA SER A 96 10.28 -3.80 17.30
C SER A 96 9.12 -3.31 16.42
N GLN A 97 8.69 -2.05 16.57
CA GLN A 97 7.53 -1.51 15.85
C GLN A 97 7.88 -0.51 14.75
N ILE A 98 8.99 0.24 14.86
CA ILE A 98 9.40 1.22 13.84
C ILE A 98 10.61 0.71 13.06
N GLU A 99 11.71 0.37 13.72
CA GLU A 99 12.91 -0.09 13.02
C GLU A 99 12.69 -1.40 12.26
N GLN A 100 11.85 -2.30 12.80
CA GLN A 100 11.49 -3.57 12.15
C GLN A 100 10.28 -3.48 11.22
N ALA A 101 9.66 -2.29 11.06
CA ALA A 101 8.57 -2.12 10.10
C ALA A 101 9.07 -2.34 8.65
N ALA A 102 8.23 -2.98 7.84
CA ALA A 102 8.56 -3.38 6.48
C ALA A 102 7.43 -3.01 5.50
N PHE A 103 7.57 -1.84 4.85
CA PHE A 103 6.60 -1.34 3.87
C PHE A 103 7.05 -1.65 2.45
N GLN A 104 6.20 -2.27 1.64
CA GLN A 104 6.54 -2.60 0.25
C GLN A 104 5.36 -2.38 -0.69
N PRO A 105 5.56 -1.80 -1.90
CA PRO A 105 4.48 -1.62 -2.87
C PRO A 105 3.83 -2.93 -3.33
N SER A 106 4.55 -4.05 -3.25
CA SER A 106 4.01 -5.38 -3.57
C SER A 106 2.90 -5.84 -2.63
N ASN A 107 2.73 -5.21 -1.46
CA ASN A 107 1.59 -5.43 -0.56
C ASN A 107 0.32 -4.73 -1.11
N SER A 108 -0.17 -5.23 -2.24
CA SER A 108 -1.44 -4.80 -2.85
C SER A 108 -2.61 -5.63 -2.35
N VAL A 109 -3.81 -5.07 -2.47
CA VAL A 109 -5.08 -5.72 -2.09
C VAL A 109 -6.01 -5.76 -3.31
N PRO A 110 -6.97 -6.70 -3.38
CA PRO A 110 -7.95 -6.72 -4.46
C PRO A 110 -8.64 -5.36 -4.62
N GLY A 111 -8.66 -4.84 -5.85
CA GLY A 111 -9.16 -3.49 -6.15
C GLY A 111 -8.05 -2.45 -6.38
N THR A 112 -6.80 -2.76 -6.05
CA THR A 112 -5.63 -1.96 -6.44
C THR A 112 -4.78 -2.71 -7.48
N GLY A 113 -3.89 -1.99 -8.17
CA GLY A 113 -3.03 -2.55 -9.20
C GLY A 113 -1.87 -1.61 -9.52
N PHE A 114 -0.87 -2.14 -10.22
CA PHE A 114 0.32 -1.39 -10.61
C PHE A 114 0.12 -0.69 -11.96
N SER A 115 0.74 0.47 -12.12
CA SER A 115 0.91 1.14 -13.40
C SER A 115 2.21 0.67 -14.09
N PRO A 116 2.36 0.89 -15.40
CA PRO A 116 3.63 0.67 -16.11
C PRO A 116 4.69 1.75 -15.82
N ASP A 117 4.65 2.39 -14.65
CA ASP A 117 5.70 3.29 -14.19
C ASP A 117 6.94 2.45 -13.83
N LYS A 118 8.05 2.69 -14.51
CA LYS A 118 9.30 1.92 -14.35
C LYS A 118 9.83 1.97 -12.91
N MET A 119 9.72 3.12 -12.24
CA MET A 119 10.16 3.26 -10.85
C MET A 119 9.26 2.45 -9.92
N LEU A 120 7.95 2.45 -10.15
CA LEU A 120 7.04 1.60 -9.36
C LEU A 120 7.36 0.12 -9.55
N LEU A 121 7.50 -0.34 -10.80
CA LEU A 121 7.76 -1.74 -11.12
C LEU A 121 9.06 -2.26 -10.49
N ALA A 122 10.13 -1.46 -10.50
CA ALA A 122 11.36 -1.80 -9.80
C ALA A 122 11.14 -1.96 -8.28
N ARG A 123 10.37 -1.04 -7.67
CA ARG A 123 10.09 -1.02 -6.23
C ARG A 123 9.19 -2.17 -5.77
N VAL A 124 8.34 -2.71 -6.64
CA VAL A 124 7.52 -3.89 -6.34
C VAL A 124 8.40 -5.09 -5.92
N ILE A 125 9.59 -5.21 -6.51
CA ILE A 125 10.55 -6.28 -6.22
C ILE A 125 11.53 -5.87 -5.12
N SER A 126 12.14 -4.68 -5.24
CA SER A 126 13.32 -4.32 -4.43
C SER A 126 13.07 -4.24 -2.94
N TYR A 127 11.90 -3.76 -2.51
CA TYR A 127 11.61 -3.61 -1.07
C TYR A 127 11.52 -4.97 -0.39
N ALA A 128 10.80 -5.92 -0.98
CA ALA A 128 10.67 -7.26 -0.41
C ALA A 128 12.03 -7.99 -0.38
N ASP A 129 12.87 -7.79 -1.39
CA ASP A 129 14.23 -8.31 -1.42
C ASP A 129 15.07 -7.75 -0.26
N ALA A 130 15.13 -6.42 -0.13
CA ALA A 130 15.83 -5.74 0.96
C ALA A 130 15.31 -6.14 2.35
N HIS A 131 14.00 -6.34 2.51
CA HIS A 131 13.42 -6.82 3.77
C HIS A 131 13.92 -8.22 4.15
N ARG A 132 14.03 -9.13 3.20
CA ARG A 132 14.58 -10.48 3.46
C ARG A 132 16.03 -10.42 3.89
N ALA A 133 16.83 -9.53 3.29
CA ALA A 133 18.22 -9.32 3.69
C ALA A 133 18.34 -8.69 5.09
N ARG A 134 17.59 -7.61 5.34
CA ARG A 134 17.67 -6.82 6.57
C ARG A 134 17.03 -7.49 7.80
N LEU A 135 15.87 -8.10 7.63
CA LEU A 135 15.05 -8.64 8.74
C LEU A 135 14.93 -10.18 8.72
N GLY A 136 15.41 -10.82 7.65
CA GLY A 136 15.31 -12.27 7.46
C GLY A 136 14.07 -12.69 6.67
N VAL A 137 14.10 -13.93 6.17
CA VAL A 137 13.06 -14.47 5.27
C VAL A 137 11.64 -14.47 5.87
N ASN A 138 11.53 -14.58 7.19
CA ASN A 138 10.26 -14.62 7.92
C ASN A 138 9.88 -13.25 8.54
N TYR A 139 10.39 -12.12 8.03
CA TYR A 139 10.10 -10.77 8.56
C TYR A 139 8.60 -10.43 8.65
N GLN A 140 7.77 -11.07 7.81
CA GLN A 140 6.31 -10.92 7.82
C GLN A 140 5.65 -11.49 9.09
N HIS A 141 6.37 -12.27 9.89
CA HIS A 141 5.89 -12.78 11.18
C HIS A 141 6.18 -11.84 12.34
N ILE A 142 7.02 -10.81 12.16
CA ILE A 142 7.25 -9.78 13.18
C ILE A 142 5.90 -9.07 13.43
N PRO A 143 5.46 -8.87 14.69
CA PRO A 143 4.08 -8.44 14.99
C PRO A 143 3.60 -7.18 14.26
N VAL A 144 4.49 -6.21 13.99
CA VAL A 144 4.13 -4.99 13.26
C VAL A 144 3.90 -5.21 11.75
N ASN A 145 4.52 -6.26 11.18
CA ASN A 145 4.40 -6.61 9.77
C ASN A 145 3.32 -7.68 9.51
N ALA A 146 2.86 -8.34 10.57
CA ALA A 146 1.86 -9.39 10.47
C ALA A 146 0.49 -8.80 10.09
N PRO A 147 -0.19 -9.37 9.09
CA PRO A 147 -1.54 -8.94 8.75
C PRO A 147 -2.51 -9.30 9.87
N LYS A 148 -3.56 -8.49 10.02
CA LYS A 148 -4.63 -8.75 11.00
C LYS A 148 -5.62 -9.83 10.56
N THR A 149 -5.55 -10.24 9.29
CA THR A 149 -6.39 -11.29 8.71
C THR A 149 -5.65 -12.62 8.64
N PRO A 150 -6.34 -13.77 8.68
CA PRO A 150 -5.70 -15.07 8.52
C PRO A 150 -4.89 -15.16 7.23
N VAL A 151 -3.67 -15.69 7.33
CA VAL A 151 -2.77 -15.95 6.19
C VAL A 151 -2.72 -17.44 5.94
N ASN A 152 -3.02 -17.86 4.71
CA ASN A 152 -2.82 -19.23 4.27
C ASN A 152 -1.76 -19.20 3.16
N SER A 153 -0.52 -19.55 3.52
CA SER A 153 0.63 -19.57 2.61
C SER A 153 1.29 -20.94 2.63
N TYR A 154 1.74 -21.40 1.47
CA TYR A 154 2.50 -22.63 1.30
C TYR A 154 3.99 -22.47 1.69
N SER A 155 4.47 -21.25 1.91
CA SER A 155 5.87 -21.01 2.31
C SER A 155 6.19 -21.67 3.65
N GLN A 156 7.26 -22.46 3.69
CA GLN A 156 7.73 -23.18 4.88
C GLN A 156 9.23 -23.00 5.15
N GLY A 157 9.65 -23.34 6.37
CA GLY A 157 11.03 -23.25 6.83
C GLY A 157 11.53 -21.81 7.03
N GLY A 158 12.83 -21.63 6.83
CA GLY A 158 13.51 -20.32 6.96
C GLY A 158 13.88 -19.95 8.40
N ARG A 159 14.83 -19.01 8.52
CA ARG A 159 15.34 -18.52 9.81
C ARG A 159 14.21 -17.88 10.64
N MET A 160 14.19 -18.13 11.95
CA MET A 160 13.20 -17.61 12.92
C MET A 160 11.74 -17.91 12.54
N ARG A 161 11.44 -19.13 12.09
CA ARG A 161 10.07 -19.60 11.90
C ARG A 161 9.41 -19.78 13.28
N ILE A 162 8.28 -19.11 13.51
CA ILE A 162 7.53 -19.18 14.78
C ILE A 162 6.15 -19.83 14.66
N ASN A 163 5.58 -19.85 13.44
CA ASN A 163 4.26 -20.41 13.18
C ASN A 163 4.37 -21.81 12.59
N HIS A 164 3.70 -22.79 13.20
CA HIS A 164 3.54 -24.14 12.66
C HIS A 164 2.61 -24.14 11.44
N SER A 165 2.86 -25.02 10.48
CA SER A 165 1.97 -25.27 9.34
C SER A 165 1.75 -26.76 9.22
N THR A 166 0.49 -27.19 9.30
CA THR A 166 0.05 -28.58 9.16
C THR A 166 -0.48 -28.90 7.77
N ASP A 167 -0.68 -27.87 6.94
CA ASP A 167 -1.16 -28.00 5.57
C ASP A 167 -0.09 -28.59 4.64
N PRO A 168 -0.49 -29.28 3.55
CA PRO A 168 0.42 -29.70 2.49
C PRO A 168 1.30 -28.55 1.98
N VAL A 169 2.55 -28.83 1.62
CA VAL A 169 3.55 -27.84 1.16
C VAL A 169 3.45 -27.44 -0.31
N TYR A 170 2.46 -27.96 -1.04
CA TYR A 170 2.36 -27.80 -2.49
C TYR A 170 0.91 -27.67 -2.95
N ALA A 171 0.71 -27.06 -4.12
CA ALA A 171 -0.57 -26.97 -4.80
C ALA A 171 -0.40 -27.20 -6.32
N PRO A 172 -1.35 -27.86 -7.01
CA PRO A 172 -2.56 -28.50 -6.44
C PRO A 172 -2.23 -29.78 -5.66
N ASN A 173 -3.09 -30.16 -4.70
CA ASN A 173 -2.95 -31.40 -3.92
C ASN A 173 -4.31 -32.06 -3.67
N SER A 174 -4.31 -33.37 -3.42
CA SER A 174 -5.53 -34.16 -3.12
C SER A 174 -5.95 -34.11 -1.65
N LYS A 175 -5.17 -33.47 -0.78
CA LYS A 175 -5.33 -33.48 0.69
C LYS A 175 -6.19 -32.32 1.21
N GLY A 176 -6.86 -31.57 0.33
CA GLY A 176 -7.82 -30.55 0.72
C GLY A 176 -7.20 -29.32 1.40
N ALA A 177 -5.95 -28.97 1.08
CA ALA A 177 -5.37 -27.71 1.53
C ALA A 177 -6.32 -26.55 1.17
N ARG A 178 -6.38 -25.51 2.01
CA ARG A 178 -7.08 -24.27 1.69
C ARG A 178 -6.38 -23.61 0.50
N THR A 179 -6.65 -24.10 -0.71
CA THR A 179 -6.37 -23.38 -1.95
C THR A 179 -6.96 -21.99 -1.76
N PRO A 180 -6.25 -20.90 -2.12
CA PRO A 180 -6.86 -19.59 -2.13
C PRO A 180 -8.05 -19.65 -3.10
N THR A 181 -9.24 -19.88 -2.54
CA THR A 181 -10.48 -19.87 -3.29
C THR A 181 -10.71 -18.41 -3.62
N ARG A 182 -10.36 -18.03 -4.85
CA ARG A 182 -10.93 -16.83 -5.45
C ARG A 182 -12.44 -17.05 -5.44
N LYS A 183 -13.15 -16.52 -4.44
CA LYS A 183 -14.61 -16.49 -4.39
C LYS A 183 -15.12 -15.60 -5.53
N GLY A 184 -15.15 -16.18 -6.71
CA GLY A 184 -15.78 -15.68 -7.92
C GLY A 184 -16.27 -16.92 -8.65
N THR A 185 -17.58 -17.12 -8.63
CA THR A 185 -18.31 -18.24 -9.23
C THR A 185 -17.84 -18.53 -10.66
N ARG A 186 -17.00 -19.56 -10.84
CA ARG A 186 -16.62 -20.06 -12.16
C ARG A 186 -17.69 -21.07 -12.60
N LYS A 187 -18.79 -20.58 -13.20
CA LYS A 187 -19.70 -21.47 -13.95
C LYS A 187 -18.91 -22.07 -15.12
N LYS A 188 -18.89 -23.41 -15.17
CA LYS A 188 -18.26 -24.22 -16.23
C LYS A 188 -18.59 -23.66 -17.62
N ARG A 189 -17.56 -23.31 -18.39
CA ARG A 189 -17.57 -23.36 -19.86
C ARG A 189 -16.24 -23.95 -20.28
N TYR A 190 -16.21 -25.28 -20.43
CA TYR A 190 -15.18 -25.93 -21.22
C TYR A 190 -15.47 -25.61 -22.69
N GLY A 191 -14.52 -24.96 -23.35
CA GLY A 191 -14.48 -24.71 -24.78
C GLY A 191 -13.01 -24.49 -25.16
N LYS A 192 -12.55 -25.25 -26.16
CA LYS A 192 -11.14 -25.47 -26.57
C LYS A 192 -10.28 -24.20 -26.54
N LEU A 193 -9.11 -24.29 -25.91
CA LEU A 193 -8.05 -23.28 -25.96
C LEU A 193 -7.32 -23.39 -27.30
N THR A 194 -7.62 -22.49 -28.24
CA THR A 194 -6.65 -22.08 -29.26
C THR A 194 -6.00 -20.79 -28.79
N ALA A 195 -4.67 -20.77 -28.79
CA ALA A 195 -3.87 -19.62 -28.41
C ALA A 195 -4.21 -18.39 -29.27
N SER A 196 -4.67 -17.32 -28.62
CA SER A 196 -4.51 -15.96 -29.11
C SER A 196 -4.44 -15.03 -27.91
N TRP A 197 -3.27 -14.43 -27.73
CA TRP A 197 -3.13 -13.20 -26.96
C TRP A 197 -3.88 -12.10 -27.72
N PHE A 198 -4.53 -11.19 -26.98
CA PHE A 198 -5.51 -10.15 -27.37
C PHE A 198 -6.99 -10.53 -27.18
N ALA A 199 -7.63 -9.84 -26.22
CA ALA A 199 -9.08 -9.65 -26.17
C ALA A 199 -9.40 -8.17 -25.84
N PRO A 200 -10.42 -7.54 -26.48
CA PRO A 200 -10.63 -6.09 -26.54
C PRO A 200 -11.50 -5.54 -25.38
N PRO A 201 -11.58 -4.20 -25.20
CA PRO A 201 -12.20 -3.59 -24.03
C PRO A 201 -13.68 -3.29 -24.30
N THR A 202 -14.62 -3.96 -23.63
CA THR A 202 -15.97 -3.41 -23.43
C THR A 202 -16.63 -3.99 -22.18
N ARG A 203 -17.34 -3.10 -21.46
CA ARG A 203 -18.23 -3.32 -20.30
C ARG A 203 -17.61 -3.37 -18.90
N TYR A 204 -17.15 -2.21 -18.43
CA TYR A 204 -17.36 -1.79 -17.04
C TYR A 204 -17.74 -0.29 -17.00
N ALA A 205 -18.98 0.01 -17.34
CA ALA A 205 -19.59 1.33 -17.17
C ALA A 205 -21.04 1.16 -16.71
N ARG A 206 -21.23 0.81 -15.43
CA ARG A 206 -22.43 1.10 -14.61
C ARG A 206 -22.31 0.39 -13.26
N ALA A 207 -21.90 1.13 -12.24
CA ALA A 207 -22.35 0.99 -10.84
C ALA A 207 -21.52 1.95 -9.96
N MET A 208 -21.70 3.26 -10.14
CA MET A 208 -21.37 4.25 -9.12
C MET A 208 -22.50 5.27 -9.07
N ALA A 209 -23.51 4.97 -8.26
CA ALA A 209 -24.38 5.95 -7.66
C ALA A 209 -24.93 5.32 -6.37
N THR A 210 -24.99 6.11 -5.31
CA THR A 210 -25.55 5.80 -3.97
C THR A 210 -24.74 4.86 -3.06
N SER A 211 -23.70 5.41 -2.42
CA SER A 211 -23.41 5.13 -1.00
C SER A 211 -22.35 6.13 -0.49
N THR A 212 -22.80 7.29 -0.01
CA THR A 212 -21.99 8.21 0.80
C THR A 212 -22.04 7.76 2.25
N ARG A 213 -21.12 6.87 2.65
CA ARG A 213 -20.76 6.69 4.06
C ARG A 213 -19.24 6.86 4.18
N PRO A 214 -18.74 7.73 5.06
CA PRO A 214 -17.31 7.89 5.27
C PRO A 214 -16.72 6.59 5.83
N MET A 215 -15.71 6.02 5.15
CA MET A 215 -14.90 4.94 5.71
C MET A 215 -13.85 5.55 6.64
N ASN A 216 -14.04 5.39 7.95
CA ASN A 216 -13.00 5.64 8.93
C ASN A 216 -11.99 4.49 8.90
N TRP A 217 -10.77 4.77 8.43
CA TRP A 217 -9.65 3.85 8.55
C TRP A 217 -8.97 4.11 9.90
N SER A 218 -9.09 3.14 10.82
CA SER A 218 -8.28 3.07 12.03
C SER A 218 -7.23 1.98 11.81
N ILE A 219 -5.96 2.36 11.80
CA ILE A 219 -4.85 1.39 11.82
C ILE A 219 -4.72 0.89 13.27
N ARG A 220 -5.47 -0.16 13.62
CA ARG A 220 -5.35 -0.83 14.91
C ARG A 220 -4.20 -1.81 14.96
#